data_AF-A0AAE1S7G5-F1
#
_entry.id   AF-A0AAE1S7G5-F1
#
_cell.length_a   1.000
_cell.length_b   1.000
_cell.length_c   1.000
_cell.angle_alpha   90.00
_cell.angle_beta   90.00
_cell.angle_gamma   90.00
#
_symmetry.space_group_name_H-M   'P 1'
#
loop_
_entity.id
_entity.type
_entity.pdbx_description
1 polymer ?
#
loop_
_entity_poly.entity_id
_entity_poly.type
_entity_poly.pdbx_seq_one_letter_code
_entity_poly.pdbx_strand_id
1 'polypeptide(L)'
;MKPNEQFLVASLIEKLPHSWNEFMSYLKLKTKEMTFEELIIKLQIQEDSKKALPRGKQPAEAKVNLAESKWNPSKKRKFQKDGKTQAVEKFKGNCHHSGKLGHMIKD
;
A
#
# COMPACT_ATOMS: atom_id res chain seq x y z
N MET A 1 -40.83 -17.08 18.67
CA MET A 1 -40.44 -15.66 18.48
C MET A 1 -39.10 -15.68 17.75
N LYS A 2 -38.98 -15.05 16.57
CA LYS A 2 -37.71 -14.98 15.85
C LYS A 2 -36.81 -13.93 16.53
N PRO A 3 -35.55 -14.23 16.85
CA PRO A 3 -34.65 -13.24 17.45
C PRO A 3 -34.39 -12.10 16.46
N ASN A 4 -34.27 -10.88 16.98
CA ASN A 4 -33.88 -9.72 16.17
C ASN A 4 -32.46 -9.94 15.63
N GLU A 5 -32.30 -9.85 14.32
CA GLU A 5 -31.03 -10.07 13.64
C GLU A 5 -29.93 -9.12 14.15
N GLN A 6 -30.25 -7.85 14.38
CA GLN A 6 -29.28 -6.89 14.93
C GLN A 6 -28.83 -7.27 16.34
N PHE A 7 -29.72 -7.86 17.14
CA PHE A 7 -29.38 -8.36 18.47
C PHE A 7 -28.45 -9.56 18.38
N LEU A 8 -28.67 -10.47 17.43
CA LEU A 8 -27.77 -11.60 17.19
C LEU A 8 -26.38 -11.14 16.74
N VAL A 9 -26.32 -10.18 15.80
CA VAL A 9 -25.06 -9.59 15.32
C VAL A 9 -24.30 -8.94 16.48
N ALA A 10 -24.95 -8.08 17.27
CA ALA A 10 -24.33 -7.44 18.41
C ALA A 10 -23.84 -8.46 19.45
N SER A 11 -24.69 -9.43 19.80
CA SER A 11 -24.35 -10.49 20.76
C SER A 11 -23.16 -11.32 20.29
N LEU A 12 -23.08 -11.65 19.00
CA LEU A 12 -21.97 -12.43 18.47
C LEU A 12 -20.66 -11.63 18.49
N ILE A 13 -20.70 -10.34 18.12
CA ILE A 13 -19.53 -9.45 18.18
C ILE A 13 -18.99 -9.37 19.61
N GLU A 14 -19.85 -9.22 20.62
CA GLU A 14 -19.44 -9.17 22.03
C GLU A 14 -18.84 -10.48 22.54
N LYS A 15 -19.19 -11.62 21.94
CA LYS A 15 -18.64 -12.94 22.30
C LYS A 15 -17.33 -13.27 21.60
N LEU A 16 -16.80 -12.41 20.74
CA LEU A 16 -15.53 -12.65 20.06
C LEU A 16 -14.33 -12.57 21.03
N PRO A 17 -13.26 -13.37 20.81
CA PRO A 17 -12.07 -13.30 21.64
C PRO A 17 -11.36 -11.94 21.56
N HIS A 18 -10.68 -11.55 22.63
CA HIS A 18 -9.91 -10.29 22.67
C HIS A 18 -8.84 -10.17 21.58
N SER A 19 -8.30 -11.30 21.10
CA SER A 19 -7.37 -11.35 19.95
C SER A 19 -7.98 -10.91 18.62
N TRP A 20 -9.26 -10.53 18.61
CA TRP A 20 -10.00 -9.99 17.47
C TRP A 20 -10.36 -8.51 17.64
N ASN A 21 -9.77 -7.77 18.60
CA ASN A 21 -10.12 -6.35 18.87
C ASN A 21 -10.20 -5.44 17.62
N GLU A 22 -9.19 -5.48 16.75
CA GLU A 22 -9.20 -4.67 15.52
C GLU A 22 -10.36 -5.05 14.60
N PHE A 23 -10.63 -6.34 14.47
CA PHE A 23 -11.75 -6.85 13.70
C PHE A 23 -13.10 -6.52 14.34
N MET A 24 -13.21 -6.60 15.68
CA MET A 24 -14.40 -6.18 16.41
C MET A 24 -14.72 -4.71 16.18
N SER A 25 -13.71 -3.83 16.21
CA SER A 25 -13.89 -2.40 15.92
C SER A 25 -14.43 -2.17 14.51
N TYR A 26 -13.92 -2.92 13.54
CA TYR A 26 -14.44 -2.91 12.17
C TYR A 26 -15.90 -3.39 12.08
N LEU A 27 -16.24 -4.49 12.75
CA LEU A 27 -17.61 -5.02 12.76
C LEU A 27 -18.59 -4.05 13.44
N LYS A 28 -18.19 -3.42 14.55
CA LYS A 28 -19.00 -2.41 15.27
C LYS A 28 -19.37 -1.22 14.40
N LEU A 29 -18.44 -0.75 13.56
CA LEU A 29 -18.71 0.33 12.61
C LEU A 29 -19.79 -0.04 11.59
N LYS A 30 -19.84 -1.30 11.17
CA LYS A 30 -20.74 -1.79 10.11
C LYS A 30 -21.97 -2.54 10.63
N THR A 31 -22.18 -2.58 11.95
CA THR A 31 -23.25 -3.40 12.58
C THR A 31 -24.67 -3.03 12.09
N LYS A 32 -24.91 -1.77 11.70
CA LYS A 32 -26.22 -1.33 11.19
C LYS A 32 -26.54 -1.84 9.77
N GLU A 33 -25.51 -2.15 8.99
CA GLU A 33 -25.63 -2.55 7.59
C GLU A 33 -25.32 -4.04 7.37
N MET A 34 -24.96 -4.76 8.43
CA MET A 34 -24.49 -6.15 8.35
C MET A 34 -25.58 -7.13 8.77
N THR A 35 -25.86 -8.11 7.91
CA THR A 35 -26.72 -9.25 8.23
C THR A 35 -25.96 -10.29 9.07
N PHE A 36 -26.70 -11.16 9.74
CA PHE A 36 -26.11 -12.25 10.51
C PHE A 36 -25.31 -13.21 9.62
N GLU A 37 -25.83 -13.54 8.44
CA GLU A 37 -25.14 -14.40 7.47
C GLU A 37 -23.83 -13.78 6.99
N GLU A 38 -23.82 -12.49 6.67
CA GLU A 38 -22.59 -11.78 6.31
C GLU A 38 -21.56 -11.78 7.42
N LEU A 39 -21.99 -11.63 8.68
CA LEU A 39 -21.11 -11.70 9.83
C LEU A 39 -20.43 -13.08 9.92
N ILE A 40 -21.17 -14.17 9.74
CA ILE A 40 -20.63 -15.53 9.77
C ILE A 40 -19.56 -15.72 8.67
N ILE A 41 -19.86 -15.29 7.44
CA ILE A 41 -18.91 -15.39 6.32
C ILE A 41 -17.63 -14.60 6.62
N LYS A 42 -17.76 -13.36 7.13
CA LYS A 42 -16.61 -12.53 7.50
C LYS A 42 -15.76 -13.15 8.62
N LEU A 43 -16.41 -13.78 9.60
CA LEU A 43 -15.71 -14.48 10.69
C LEU A 43 -14.88 -15.66 10.16
N GLN A 44 -15.45 -16.47 9.26
CA GLN A 44 -14.74 -17.61 8.67
C GLN A 44 -13.51 -17.15 7.88
N ILE A 45 -13.66 -16.14 7.01
CA ILE A 45 -12.54 -15.57 6.23
C ILE A 45 -11.44 -15.05 7.16
N GLN A 46 -11.81 -14.33 8.21
CA GLN A 46 -10.84 -13.78 9.14
C GLN A 46 -10.11 -14.87 9.94
N GLU A 47 -10.80 -15.95 10.29
CA GLU A 47 -10.19 -17.10 10.96
C GLU A 47 -9.20 -17.82 10.04
N ASP A 48 -9.58 -18.06 8.79
CA ASP A 48 -8.73 -18.74 7.81
C ASP A 48 -7.51 -17.89 7.43
N SER A 49 -7.69 -16.57 7.29
CA SER A 49 -6.59 -15.63 7.10
C SER A 49 -5.56 -15.72 8.23
N LYS A 50 -6.02 -15.79 9.49
CA LYS A 50 -5.13 -15.96 10.66
C LYS A 50 -4.38 -17.29 10.64
N LYS A 51 -4.98 -18.36 10.12
CA LYS A 51 -4.33 -19.69 9.97
C LYS A 51 -3.32 -19.72 8.82
N ALA A 52 -3.59 -18.96 7.76
CA ALA A 52 -2.73 -18.87 6.58
C ALA A 52 -1.48 -18.01 6.81
N LEU A 53 -1.46 -17.16 7.85
CA LEU A 53 -0.25 -16.45 8.24
C LEU A 53 0.80 -17.45 8.74
N PRO A 54 1.96 -17.58 8.08
CA PRO A 54 3.02 -18.45 8.58
C PRO A 54 3.45 -17.95 9.96
N ARG A 55 3.30 -18.80 10.98
CA ARG A 55 3.73 -18.56 12.37
C ARG A 55 5.22 -18.19 12.36
N GLY A 56 5.54 -16.91 12.34
CA GLY A 56 6.93 -16.42 12.26
C GLY A 56 7.17 -15.26 11.30
N LYS A 57 6.20 -14.91 10.45
CA LYS A 57 6.23 -13.60 9.80
C LYS A 57 5.26 -12.70 10.54
N GLN A 58 5.80 -11.89 11.45
CA GLN A 58 5.17 -10.59 11.72
C GLN A 58 4.78 -9.98 10.37
N PRO A 59 3.67 -9.22 10.25
CA PRO A 59 3.47 -8.43 9.04
C PRO A 59 4.77 -7.67 8.88
N ALA A 60 5.55 -8.04 7.86
CA ALA A 60 6.80 -7.36 7.57
C ALA A 60 6.33 -5.92 7.48
N GLU A 61 6.73 -5.11 8.46
CA GLU A 61 6.39 -3.70 8.51
C GLU A 61 6.65 -3.26 7.09
N ALA A 62 5.56 -2.99 6.37
CA ALA A 62 5.70 -2.48 5.04
C ALA A 62 6.40 -1.17 5.34
N LYS A 63 7.72 -1.19 5.14
CA LYS A 63 8.57 -0.03 5.25
C LYS A 63 8.17 0.79 4.04
N VAL A 64 6.98 1.37 4.15
CA VAL A 64 6.49 2.45 3.34
C VAL A 64 7.51 3.50 3.67
N ASN A 65 8.51 3.62 2.80
CA ASN A 65 9.27 4.84 2.72
C ASN A 65 8.22 5.89 2.37
N LEU A 66 7.58 6.46 3.38
CA LEU A 66 6.87 7.70 3.29
C LEU A 66 7.98 8.71 3.02
N ALA A 67 8.37 8.77 1.74
CA ALA A 67 8.98 9.97 1.22
C ALA A 67 7.88 11.02 1.41
N GLU A 68 7.89 11.68 2.56
CA GLU A 68 7.25 12.95 2.75
C GLU A 68 7.88 13.86 1.70
N SER A 69 7.29 13.87 0.51
CA SER A 69 7.65 14.83 -0.50
C SER A 69 7.13 16.15 0.04
N LYS A 70 7.98 16.84 0.81
CA LYS A 70 7.91 18.30 0.89
C LYS A 70 7.72 18.77 -0.53
N TRP A 71 6.57 19.38 -0.79
CA TRP A 71 6.25 20.01 -2.05
C TRP A 71 7.37 21.01 -2.38
N ASN A 72 8.27 20.59 -3.26
CA ASN A 72 9.26 21.43 -3.89
C ASN A 72 8.89 21.46 -5.38
N PRO A 73 8.42 22.60 -5.92
CA PRO A 73 7.90 22.70 -7.28
C PRO A 73 9.03 22.77 -8.32
N SER A 74 10.01 21.88 -8.24
CA SER A 74 11.21 21.95 -9.07
C SER A 74 11.81 20.59 -9.32
N LYS A 75 11.14 19.74 -10.11
CA LYS A 75 11.78 18.69 -10.91
C LYS A 75 10.84 18.24 -12.03
N LYS A 76 11.11 18.76 -13.22
CA LYS A 76 10.46 18.38 -14.47
C LYS A 76 10.64 16.88 -14.70
N ARG A 77 9.51 16.17 -14.82
CA ARG A 77 9.43 14.78 -15.28
C ARG A 77 10.12 14.66 -16.65
N LYS A 78 11.13 13.80 -16.79
CA LYS A 78 11.53 13.29 -18.11
C LYS A 78 10.91 11.91 -18.30
N PHE A 79 9.96 11.85 -19.22
CA PHE A 79 9.46 10.60 -19.79
C PHE A 79 10.65 9.87 -20.43
N GLN A 80 10.98 8.67 -19.96
CA GLN A 80 11.80 7.76 -20.76
C GLN A 80 10.86 7.02 -21.70
N LYS A 81 10.93 7.42 -22.96
CA LYS A 81 10.34 6.73 -24.11
C LYS A 81 11.40 5.75 -24.59
N ASP A 82 10.99 4.50 -24.81
CA ASP A 82 11.80 3.43 -25.35
C ASP A 82 12.53 3.86 -26.64
N GLY A 83 13.83 3.57 -26.75
CA GLY A 83 14.63 3.94 -27.91
C GLY A 83 16.01 3.28 -27.92
N LYS A 84 16.29 2.55 -29.00
CA LYS A 84 17.45 1.68 -29.24
C LYS A 84 18.82 2.39 -29.21
N THR A 85 19.82 1.60 -28.83
CA THR A 85 21.29 1.67 -28.96
C THR A 85 21.86 2.73 -29.91
N GLN A 86 22.86 3.48 -29.44
CA GLN A 86 24.15 3.70 -30.11
C GLN A 86 25.15 4.37 -29.14
N ALA A 87 26.31 3.75 -28.97
CA ALA A 87 27.38 4.26 -28.12
C ALA A 87 27.93 5.55 -28.74
N VAL A 88 27.60 6.69 -28.15
CA VAL A 88 28.21 7.97 -28.53
C VAL A 88 29.51 8.09 -27.75
N GLU A 89 30.62 8.01 -28.48
CA GLU A 89 31.97 8.18 -27.96
C GLU A 89 32.07 9.56 -27.28
N LYS A 90 32.42 9.55 -25.99
CA LYS A 90 32.44 10.76 -25.15
C LYS A 90 33.60 11.65 -25.61
N PHE A 91 33.31 12.73 -26.30
CA PHE A 91 34.32 13.71 -26.69
C PHE A 91 35.08 14.21 -25.45
N LYS A 92 36.40 14.05 -25.44
CA LYS A 92 37.26 14.25 -24.27
C LYS A 92 38.03 15.57 -24.28
N GLY A 93 37.63 16.50 -25.15
CA GLY A 93 38.18 17.85 -25.21
C GLY A 93 37.39 18.85 -24.34
N ASN A 94 38.05 19.97 -23.99
CA ASN A 94 37.41 21.11 -23.31
C ASN A 94 36.75 22.04 -24.33
N CYS A 95 35.54 22.53 -24.03
CA CYS A 95 34.85 23.53 -24.84
C CYS A 95 35.54 24.91 -24.72
N HIS A 96 35.87 25.55 -25.84
CA HIS A 96 36.56 26.85 -25.87
C HIS A 96 35.78 28.01 -25.24
N HIS A 97 34.45 27.90 -25.12
CA HIS A 97 33.62 28.94 -24.48
C HIS A 97 33.48 28.75 -22.96
N SER A 98 33.65 27.52 -22.44
CA SER A 98 33.35 27.20 -21.04
C SER A 98 34.47 26.49 -20.28
N GLY A 99 35.53 26.05 -20.95
CA GLY A 99 36.65 25.32 -20.37
C GLY A 99 36.26 23.98 -19.73
N LYS A 100 35.06 23.45 -20.00
CA LYS A 100 34.55 22.21 -19.40
C LYS A 100 34.72 21.02 -20.33
N LEU A 101 35.23 19.92 -19.76
CA LEU A 101 35.53 18.66 -20.45
C LEU A 101 34.22 17.93 -20.78
N GLY A 102 34.02 17.58 -22.05
CA GLY A 102 32.87 16.79 -22.50
C GLY A 102 31.57 17.55 -22.74
N HIS A 103 31.61 18.88 -22.79
CA HIS A 103 30.47 19.67 -23.25
C HIS A 103 30.57 19.94 -24.75
N MET A 104 29.60 19.46 -25.52
CA MET A 104 29.47 19.73 -26.95
C MET A 104 28.23 20.60 -27.15
N ILE A 105 28.44 21.84 -27.56
CA ILE A 105 27.35 22.71 -28.03
C ILE A 105 27.10 22.27 -29.47
N LYS A 106 25.87 21.87 -29.77
CA LYS A 106 25.42 21.63 -31.15
C LYS A 106 24.68 22.89 -31.59
N ASP A 107 25.07 23.41 -32.74
CA ASP A 107 24.38 24.51 -33.44
C ASP A 107 22.95 24.15 -33.83
#